data_AF-A0A820RMF8-F1
#
_entry.id   AF-A0A820RMF8-F1
#
_cell.length_a   1.000
_cell.length_b   1.000
_cell.length_c   1.000
_cell.angle_alpha   90.00
_cell.angle_beta   90.00
_cell.angle_gamma   90.00
#
_symmetry.space_group_name_H-M   'P 1'
#
loop_
_entity.id
_entity.type
_entity.pdbx_description
1 polymer ?
#
loop_
_entity_poly.entity_id
_entity_poly.type
_entity_poly.pdbx_seq_one_letter_code
_entity_poly.pdbx_strand_id
1 'polypeptide(L)'
;MLTPLGEQLKEDTELFIGENNHVGRGELTELGKDEHIGIGSRLFHRLQSLFLPSNTVTVMTSGKKRAVDSSQQFVNGLTESQNDIQIRNQSPNKSLLYFHKSCLIYRTFKKN
;
A
#
# COMPACT_ATOMS: atom_id res chain seq x y z
N MET A 1 -15.28 -25.89 -23.34
CA MET A 1 -14.47 -25.78 -24.58
C MET A 1 -14.61 -24.35 -25.06
N LEU A 2 -13.50 -23.63 -25.29
CA LEU A 2 -13.57 -22.25 -25.80
C LEU A 2 -13.83 -22.29 -27.31
N THR A 3 -14.41 -21.22 -27.85
CA THR A 3 -14.45 -21.04 -29.31
C THR A 3 -13.05 -20.74 -29.82
N PRO A 4 -12.77 -20.88 -31.13
CA PRO A 4 -11.47 -20.48 -31.70
C PRO A 4 -11.08 -19.04 -31.35
N LEU A 5 -12.04 -18.11 -31.33
CA LEU A 5 -11.83 -16.74 -30.85
C LEU A 5 -11.51 -16.69 -29.35
N GLY A 6 -12.13 -17.53 -28.53
CA GLY A 6 -11.85 -17.62 -27.11
C GLY A 6 -10.46 -18.18 -26.79
N GLU A 7 -9.93 -19.10 -27.61
CA GLU A 7 -8.56 -19.59 -27.48
C GLU A 7 -7.54 -18.50 -27.84
N GLN A 8 -7.78 -17.78 -28.93
CA GLN A 8 -6.92 -16.65 -29.33
C GLN A 8 -6.91 -15.52 -28.28
N LEU A 9 -8.08 -15.12 -27.79
CA LEU A 9 -8.16 -14.09 -26.74
C LEU A 9 -7.50 -14.52 -25.45
N LYS A 10 -7.49 -15.81 -25.13
CA LYS A 10 -6.82 -16.34 -23.95
C LYS A 10 -5.30 -16.19 -24.09
N GLU A 11 -4.72 -16.58 -25.21
CA GLU A 11 -3.28 -16.40 -25.48
C GLU A 11 -2.88 -14.93 -25.46
N ASP A 12 -3.64 -14.06 -26.13
CA ASP A 12 -3.39 -12.61 -26.16
C ASP A 12 -3.42 -12.01 -24.75
N THR A 13 -4.36 -12.48 -23.91
CA THR A 13 -4.47 -12.04 -22.51
C THR A 13 -3.30 -12.53 -21.66
N GLU A 14 -2.86 -13.78 -21.84
CA GLU A 14 -1.72 -14.35 -21.12
C GLU A 14 -0.41 -13.64 -21.49
N LEU A 15 -0.22 -13.31 -22.77
CA LEU A 15 0.89 -12.49 -23.26
C LEU A 15 0.89 -11.10 -22.64
N PHE A 16 -0.25 -10.40 -22.68
CA PHE A 16 -0.40 -9.08 -22.08
C PHE A 16 -0.15 -9.10 -20.56
N ILE A 17 -0.60 -10.15 -19.86
CA ILE A 17 -0.33 -10.34 -18.42
C ILE A 17 1.16 -10.60 -18.19
N GLY A 18 1.80 -11.41 -19.05
CA GLY A 18 3.22 -11.74 -19.00
C GLY A 18 4.12 -10.51 -19.10
N GLU A 19 3.86 -9.63 -20.06
CA GLU A 19 4.62 -8.38 -20.26
C GLU A 19 4.42 -7.39 -19.09
N ASN A 20 3.20 -7.30 -18.55
CA ASN A 20 2.91 -6.48 -17.38
C ASN A 20 3.51 -7.04 -16.07
N ASN A 21 4.10 -8.24 -16.04
CA ASN A 21 4.84 -8.69 -14.86
C ASN A 21 6.16 -7.91 -14.65
N HIS A 22 6.66 -7.20 -15.66
CA HIS A 22 7.81 -6.30 -15.51
C HIS A 22 7.44 -4.97 -14.82
N VAL A 23 6.16 -4.56 -14.90
CA VAL A 23 5.58 -3.44 -14.13
C VAL A 23 4.74 -4.06 -13.02
N GLY A 24 5.39 -4.46 -11.91
CA GLY A 24 4.85 -5.28 -10.84
C GLY A 24 3.35 -5.11 -10.58
N ARG A 25 2.53 -6.08 -11.04
CA ARG A 25 1.07 -6.01 -10.91
C ARG A 25 0.65 -5.95 -9.45
N GLY A 26 0.11 -4.79 -9.04
CA GLY A 26 -0.34 -4.55 -7.67
C GLY A 26 0.77 -4.15 -6.69
N GLU A 27 1.94 -3.79 -7.21
CA GLU A 27 3.00 -3.07 -6.50
C GLU A 27 2.76 -1.55 -6.52
N LEU A 28 3.54 -0.81 -5.72
CA LEU A 28 3.48 0.64 -5.68
C LEU A 28 4.23 1.23 -6.88
N THR A 29 3.56 2.10 -7.65
CA THR A 29 4.16 2.81 -8.79
C THR A 29 5.02 3.99 -8.32
N GLU A 30 5.89 4.53 -9.18
CA GLU A 30 6.67 5.74 -8.85
C GLU A 30 5.76 6.92 -8.49
N LEU A 31 4.71 7.17 -9.27
CA LEU A 31 3.71 8.19 -8.94
C LEU A 31 3.11 7.96 -7.54
N GLY A 32 2.79 6.71 -7.20
CA GLY A 32 2.27 6.37 -5.86
C GLY A 32 3.30 6.61 -4.74
N LYS A 33 4.60 6.47 -5.01
CA LYS A 33 5.65 6.83 -4.05
C LYS A 33 5.64 8.34 -3.81
N ASP A 34 5.62 9.14 -4.88
CA ASP A 34 5.60 10.60 -4.81
C ASP A 34 4.36 11.11 -4.05
N GLU A 35 3.21 10.49 -4.30
CA GLU A 35 1.98 10.78 -3.57
C GLU A 35 2.16 10.57 -2.05
N HIS A 36 2.71 9.43 -1.63
CA HIS A 36 2.93 9.12 -0.22
C HIS A 36 3.94 10.06 0.43
N ILE A 37 5.05 10.36 -0.24
CA ILE A 37 6.05 11.35 0.22
C ILE A 37 5.36 12.70 0.43
N GLY A 38 4.62 13.16 -0.58
CA GLY A 38 3.91 14.44 -0.51
C GLY A 38 2.88 14.49 0.62
N ILE A 39 2.17 13.40 0.89
CA ILE A 39 1.23 13.32 2.02
C ILE A 39 1.98 13.44 3.35
N GLY A 40 3.06 12.68 3.54
CA GLY A 40 3.88 12.72 4.76
C GLY A 40 4.46 14.12 5.01
N SER A 41 5.03 14.74 3.98
CA SER A 41 5.60 16.08 4.05
C SER A 41 4.54 17.13 4.40
N ARG A 42 3.37 17.10 3.73
CA ARG A 42 2.27 18.04 4.06
C ARG A 42 1.74 17.87 5.48
N LEU A 43 1.69 16.64 5.99
CA LEU A 43 1.28 16.37 7.37
C LEU A 43 2.23 17.01 8.37
N PHE A 44 3.54 16.80 8.18
CA PHE A 44 4.57 17.41 9.02
C PHE A 44 4.44 18.94 9.01
N HIS A 45 4.44 19.56 7.83
CA HIS A 45 4.35 21.02 7.68
C HIS A 45 3.11 21.62 8.35
N ARG A 46 1.97 20.92 8.31
CA ARG A 46 0.73 21.42 8.90
C ARG A 46 0.68 21.27 10.42
N LEU A 47 1.29 20.22 10.97
CA LEU A 47 1.13 19.81 12.36
C LEU A 47 2.47 19.65 13.09
N GLN A 48 3.44 20.51 12.78
CA GLN A 48 4.81 20.42 13.30
C GLN A 48 4.87 20.28 14.83
N SER A 49 4.00 20.99 15.56
CA SER A 49 3.94 20.95 17.02
C SER A 49 3.60 19.58 17.62
N LEU A 50 3.07 18.64 16.84
CA LEU A 50 2.79 17.27 17.27
C LEU A 50 4.03 16.35 17.15
N PHE A 51 5.00 16.73 16.33
CA PHE A 51 6.21 15.94 16.02
C PHE A 51 7.41 16.40 16.86
N LEU A 52 7.21 16.46 18.18
CA LEU A 52 8.29 16.75 19.12
C LEU A 52 9.17 15.49 19.31
N PRO A 53 10.46 15.64 19.66
CA PRO A 53 11.37 14.50 19.85
C PRO A 53 10.94 13.52 20.94
N SER A 54 10.15 13.99 21.92
CA SER A 54 9.56 13.17 22.98
C SER A 54 8.42 12.27 22.50
N ASN A 55 7.86 12.54 21.31
CA ASN A 55 6.69 11.85 20.80
C ASN A 55 7.12 10.75 19.84
N THR A 56 6.48 9.58 19.97
CA THR A 56 6.69 8.46 19.06
C THR A 56 5.53 8.35 18.08
N VAL A 57 5.83 8.37 16.79
CA VAL A 57 4.86 8.08 15.73
C VAL A 57 4.88 6.58 15.48
N THR A 58 3.73 5.93 15.68
CA THR A 58 3.60 4.49 15.42
C THR A 58 2.99 4.27 14.04
N VAL A 59 3.64 3.44 13.23
CA VAL A 59 3.22 3.12 11.85
C VAL A 59 2.86 1.65 11.76
N MET A 60 1.70 1.35 11.19
CA MET A 60 1.16 -0.01 11.08
C MET A 60 0.69 -0.29 9.67
N THR A 61 0.95 -1.49 9.16
CA THR A 61 0.54 -1.90 7.81
C THR A 61 -0.17 -3.25 7.83
N SER A 62 -0.77 -3.61 6.69
CA SER A 62 -1.37 -4.94 6.50
C SER A 62 -0.33 -6.03 6.18
N GLY A 63 0.93 -5.66 5.96
CA GLY A 63 2.01 -6.56 5.54
C GLY A 63 1.95 -6.97 4.06
N LYS A 64 1.06 -6.37 3.26
CA LYS A 64 1.13 -6.48 1.79
C LYS A 64 2.27 -5.59 1.29
N LYS A 65 3.06 -6.07 0.32
CA LYS A 65 4.22 -5.35 -0.23
C LYS A 65 3.91 -3.89 -0.55
N ARG A 66 2.90 -3.60 -1.38
CA ARG A 66 2.48 -2.22 -1.66
C ARG A 66 2.16 -1.38 -0.42
N ALA A 67 1.57 -1.97 0.63
CA ALA A 67 1.23 -1.24 1.84
C ALA A 67 2.46 -0.96 2.72
N VAL A 68 3.42 -1.88 2.73
CA VAL A 68 4.73 -1.68 3.35
C VAL A 68 5.49 -0.59 2.61
N ASP A 69 5.60 -0.70 1.28
CA ASP A 69 6.27 0.28 0.43
C ASP A 69 5.62 1.67 0.58
N SER A 70 4.29 1.76 0.54
CA SER A 70 3.52 2.99 0.78
C SER A 70 3.85 3.63 2.13
N SER A 71 3.86 2.82 3.20
CA SER A 71 4.16 3.32 4.54
C SER A 71 5.59 3.86 4.64
N GLN A 72 6.55 3.22 3.99
CA GLN A 72 7.94 3.68 3.97
C GLN A 72 8.05 5.05 3.27
N GLN A 73 7.40 5.21 2.12
CA GLN A 73 7.43 6.49 1.40
C GLN A 73 6.72 7.61 2.16
N PHE A 74 5.62 7.30 2.84
CA PHE A 74 4.98 8.26 3.73
C PHE A 74 5.90 8.68 4.89
N VAL A 75 6.58 7.73 5.53
CA VAL A 75 7.55 8.02 6.59
C VAL A 75 8.70 8.88 6.05
N ASN A 76 9.22 8.55 4.86
CA ASN A 76 10.29 9.34 4.23
C ASN A 76 9.87 10.81 4.09
N GLY A 77 8.67 11.08 3.56
CA GLY A 77 8.16 12.45 3.45
C GLY A 77 7.88 13.11 4.80
N LEU A 78 7.47 12.33 5.81
CA LEU A 78 7.24 12.85 7.16
C LEU A 78 8.54 13.30 7.84
N THR A 79 9.63 12.56 7.64
CA THR A 79 10.92 12.80 8.30
C THR A 79 11.89 13.65 7.48
N GLU A 80 11.56 13.96 6.23
CA GLU A 80 12.45 14.67 5.28
C GLU A 80 13.00 15.99 5.84
N SER A 81 12.16 16.72 6.60
CA SER A 81 12.52 18.04 7.16
C SER A 81 13.04 18.00 8.60
N GLN A 82 12.97 16.86 9.29
CA GLN A 82 13.33 16.77 10.70
C GLN A 82 13.87 15.38 11.09
N ASN A 83 15.14 15.33 11.49
CA ASN A 83 15.87 14.08 11.75
C ASN A 83 15.56 13.39 13.09
N ASP A 84 14.77 14.00 13.98
CA ASP A 84 14.57 13.50 15.35
C ASP A 84 13.17 12.93 15.63
N ILE A 85 12.30 12.84 14.61
CA ILE A 85 11.00 12.19 14.74
C ILE A 85 11.20 10.70 15.01
N GLN A 86 10.73 10.24 16.16
CA GLN A 86 10.85 8.84 16.56
C GLN A 86 9.78 8.00 15.86
N ILE A 87 10.17 7.24 14.84
CA ILE A 87 9.28 6.32 14.12
C ILE A 87 9.36 4.92 14.72
N ARG A 88 8.21 4.38 15.12
CA ARG A 88 8.08 2.98 15.55
C ARG A 88 7.21 2.22 14.55
N ASN A 89 7.86 1.36 13.75
CA ASN A 89 7.15 0.43 12.89
C ASN A 89 6.60 -0.74 13.72
N GLN A 90 5.30 -0.99 13.60
CA GLN A 90 4.64 -2.14 14.19
C GLN A 90 4.57 -3.31 13.22
N SER A 91 4.54 -4.52 13.80
CA SER A 91 4.26 -5.74 13.06
C SER A 91 2.93 -5.64 12.30
N PRO A 92 2.83 -6.22 11.10
CA PRO A 92 1.60 -6.18 10.32
C PRO A 92 0.37 -6.65 11.10
N ASN A 93 -0.71 -5.88 11.08
CA ASN A 93 -1.96 -6.22 11.76
C ASN A 93 -3.10 -6.45 10.77
N LYS A 94 -3.20 -7.69 10.27
CA LYS A 94 -4.26 -8.09 9.35
C LYS A 94 -5.63 -8.17 10.02
N SER A 95 -5.69 -8.44 11.33
CA SER A 95 -6.98 -8.49 12.04
C SER A 95 -7.66 -7.12 12.00
N LEU A 96 -6.89 -6.06 12.30
CA LEU A 96 -7.36 -4.69 12.26
C LEU A 96 -7.57 -4.18 10.83
N LEU A 97 -6.59 -4.37 9.94
CA LEU A 97 -6.61 -3.70 8.62
C LEU A 97 -7.30 -4.52 7.52
N TYR A 98 -7.59 -5.79 7.77
CA TYR A 98 -8.24 -6.72 6.86
C TYR A 98 -9.44 -7.41 7.52
N PHE A 99 -10.15 -6.73 8.43
CA PHE A 99 -11.35 -7.27 9.12
C PHE A 99 -12.43 -7.81 8.15
N HIS A 100 -12.50 -7.26 6.94
CA HIS A 100 -13.39 -7.73 5.88
C HIS A 100 -13.05 -9.16 5.40
N LYS A 101 -11.88 -9.72 5.75
CA LYS A 101 -11.50 -11.12 5.48
C LYS A 101 -11.83 -12.06 6.64
N SER A 102 -12.13 -11.55 7.82
CA SER A 102 -12.54 -12.36 8.97
C SER A 102 -14.05 -12.34 9.20
N CYS A 103 -14.77 -11.32 8.71
CA CYS A 103 -16.23 -11.25 8.79
C CYS A 103 -16.92 -12.25 7.85
N LEU A 104 -17.62 -13.26 8.41
CA LEU A 104 -18.31 -14.29 7.63
C LEU A 104 -19.44 -13.70 6.77
N ILE A 105 -20.29 -12.85 7.34
CA ILE A 105 -21.43 -12.23 6.65
C ILE A 105 -20.95 -11.46 5.40
N TYR A 106 -19.92 -10.61 5.57
CA TYR A 106 -19.36 -9.84 4.47
C TYR A 106 -18.73 -10.72 3.39
N ARG A 107 -18.05 -11.80 3.79
CA ARG A 107 -17.45 -12.74 2.83
C ARG A 107 -18.50 -13.50 2.03
N THR A 108 -19.63 -13.84 2.64
CA THR A 108 -20.75 -14.47 1.94
C THR A 108 -21.39 -13.51 0.95
N PHE A 109 -21.64 -12.26 1.36
CA PHE A 109 -22.16 -11.22 0.47
C PHE A 109 -21.26 -10.99 -0.76
N LYS A 110 -19.95 -10.80 -0.58
CA LYS A 110 -19.01 -10.49 -1.66
C LYS A 110 -18.88 -11.58 -2.74
N LYS A 111 -19.20 -12.83 -2.40
CA LYS A 111 -19.06 -13.97 -3.34
C LYS A 111 -20.20 -14.05 -4.35
N ASN A 112 -21.32 -13.38 -4.09
CA ASN A 112 -22.44 -13.21 -5.02
C ASN A 112 -22.21 -11.96 -5.86
#